data_AF-A0A958JFC4-F1
#
_entry.id   AF-A0A958JFC4-F1
#
_cell.length_a   1.000
_cell.length_b   1.000
_cell.length_c   1.000
_cell.angle_alpha   90.00
_cell.angle_beta   90.00
_cell.angle_gamma   90.00
#
_symmetry.space_group_name_H-M   'P 1'
#
loop_
_entity.id
_entity.type
_entity.pdbx_description
1 polymer ?
#
loop_
_entity_poly.entity_id
_entity_poly.type
_entity_poly.pdbx_seq_one_letter_code
_entity_poly.pdbx_strand_id
1 'polypeptide(L)'
;MDAEEQALLKLKEQMTEQQRQDMAELLRAELKRREREKMKGSFDALRQQQKAKSKVKSSALSSSLDREHIGEMYAELDGQVKSLRMQQLEKRLEEAKRQERRVGKLVREREKKLGRIRNPLGNVFAKSTAPAPLEIDEPVGGVQFANSGRTSGATTPRNLLLMGAVVALAALKVVFSTGVVDAATRGARPSVDEATFEALAPSAEVSHPVDAVAEPAPEAQGVIDRKLMGWSAADKQLLTQLDARRVELEQRRAILDRREGELKVKEQALAERLAELRTLSSKLEKQRKEKDHRYEARLEQLATVYGSMPPQEAGPLIAKLDDSIALALLERLPGKRVGQILALMNQDRAIDLTKQLTDKRGL
;
A
#
# COMPACT_ATOMS: atom_id res chain seq x y z
N MET A 1 39.89 -26.78 -18.18
CA MET A 1 40.92 -27.58 -17.50
C MET A 1 41.96 -26.58 -17.06
N ASP A 2 41.70 -26.02 -15.89
CA ASP A 2 42.33 -24.79 -15.41
C ASP A 2 43.78 -25.06 -15.00
N ALA A 3 44.65 -24.05 -15.10
CA ALA A 3 46.08 -24.19 -14.76
C ALA A 3 46.31 -24.72 -13.32
N GLU A 4 45.34 -24.47 -12.44
CA GLU A 4 45.29 -24.97 -11.07
C GLU A 4 45.04 -26.48 -11.00
N GLU A 5 44.19 -27.03 -11.88
CA GLU A 5 43.93 -28.47 -11.95
C GLU A 5 45.17 -29.23 -12.44
N GLN A 6 45.94 -28.65 -13.35
CA GLN A 6 47.20 -29.24 -13.83
C GLN A 6 48.30 -29.20 -12.76
N ALA A 7 48.36 -28.16 -11.94
CA ALA A 7 49.27 -28.08 -10.81
C ALA A 7 48.93 -29.11 -9.72
N LEU A 8 47.63 -29.31 -9.44
CA LEU A 8 47.16 -30.33 -8.51
C LEU A 8 47.43 -31.75 -9.02
N LEU A 9 47.33 -32.00 -10.33
CA LEU A 9 47.66 -33.29 -10.93
C LEU A 9 49.15 -33.63 -10.83
N LYS A 10 50.04 -32.66 -11.08
CA LYS A 10 51.50 -32.84 -10.91
C LYS A 10 51.89 -33.07 -9.46
N LEU A 11 51.26 -32.35 -8.52
CA LEU A 11 51.46 -32.57 -7.09
C LEU A 11 50.92 -33.94 -6.64
N LYS A 12 49.79 -34.36 -7.22
CA LYS A 12 49.20 -35.69 -7.00
C LYS A 12 50.15 -36.79 -7.46
N GLU A 13 50.77 -36.67 -8.63
CA GLU A 13 51.76 -37.63 -9.16
C GLU A 13 52.99 -37.80 -8.26
N GLN A 14 53.43 -36.74 -7.58
CA GLN A 14 54.63 -36.76 -6.71
C GLN A 14 54.40 -37.32 -5.30
N MET A 15 53.16 -37.46 -4.84
CA MET A 15 52.88 -38.01 -3.51
C MET A 15 52.74 -39.53 -3.54
N THR A 16 53.44 -40.22 -2.64
CA THR A 16 53.29 -41.67 -2.45
C THR A 16 51.87 -42.01 -2.03
N GLU A 17 51.40 -43.22 -2.36
CA GLU A 17 50.02 -43.64 -2.12
C GLU A 17 49.63 -43.53 -0.62
N GLN A 18 50.58 -43.78 0.28
CA GLN A 18 50.45 -43.55 1.72
C GLN A 18 50.21 -42.08 2.09
N GLN A 19 51.00 -41.16 1.53
CA GLN A 19 50.83 -39.72 1.78
C GLN A 19 49.47 -39.19 1.29
N ARG A 20 48.93 -39.79 0.21
CA ARG A 20 47.59 -39.46 -0.28
C ARG A 20 46.50 -39.96 0.67
N GLN A 21 46.68 -41.13 1.27
CA GLN A 21 45.74 -41.67 2.26
C GLN A 21 45.74 -40.82 3.53
N ASP A 22 46.92 -40.48 4.05
CA ASP A 22 47.06 -39.64 5.25
C ASP A 22 46.47 -38.23 5.03
N MET A 23 46.74 -37.61 3.87
CA MET A 23 46.15 -36.31 3.53
C MET A 23 44.62 -36.38 3.35
N ALA A 24 44.10 -37.47 2.78
CA ALA A 24 42.66 -37.67 2.66
C ALA A 24 42.00 -37.87 4.03
N GLU A 25 42.67 -38.55 4.96
CA GLU A 25 42.20 -38.69 6.34
C GLU A 25 42.22 -37.36 7.09
N LEU A 26 43.28 -36.57 6.97
CA LEU A 26 43.36 -35.25 7.57
C LEU A 26 42.28 -34.30 7.04
N LEU A 27 42.06 -34.28 5.71
CA LEU A 27 41.00 -33.48 5.10
C LEU A 27 39.61 -33.95 5.54
N ARG A 28 39.36 -35.25 5.64
CA ARG A 28 38.10 -35.80 6.17
C ARG A 28 37.89 -35.41 7.63
N ALA A 29 38.93 -35.47 8.45
CA ALA A 29 38.87 -35.06 9.85
C ALA A 29 38.58 -33.56 9.99
N GLU A 30 39.19 -32.72 9.16
CA GLU A 30 38.99 -31.27 9.16
C GLU A 30 37.59 -30.87 8.66
N LEU A 31 37.10 -31.53 7.61
CA LEU A 31 35.72 -31.36 7.14
C LEU A 31 34.70 -31.76 8.22
N LYS A 32 34.91 -32.90 8.88
CA LYS A 32 34.05 -33.36 9.99
C LYS A 32 34.12 -32.41 11.18
N ARG A 33 35.26 -31.78 11.44
CA ARG A 33 35.41 -30.75 12.47
C ARG A 33 34.65 -29.47 12.10
N ARG A 34 34.76 -28.99 10.86
CA ARG A 34 34.00 -27.84 10.35
C ARG A 34 32.49 -28.08 10.35
N GLU A 35 32.05 -29.29 10.01
CA GLU A 35 30.64 -29.68 10.12
C GLU A 35 30.17 -29.67 11.58
N ARG A 36 30.98 -30.20 12.51
CA ARG A 36 30.68 -30.13 13.94
C ARG A 36 30.63 -28.70 14.47
N GLU A 37 31.51 -27.82 14.01
CA GLU A 37 31.51 -26.40 14.38
C GLU A 37 30.32 -25.65 13.78
N LYS A 38 29.95 -25.92 12.52
CA LYS A 38 28.71 -25.41 11.91
C LYS A 38 27.46 -25.92 12.61
N MET A 39 27.42 -27.20 12.97
CA MET A 39 26.29 -27.80 13.70
C MET A 39 26.21 -27.25 15.13
N LYS A 40 27.34 -27.05 15.82
CA LYS A 40 27.37 -26.36 17.12
C LYS A 40 26.90 -24.91 16.99
N GLY A 41 27.40 -24.15 16.02
CA GLY A 41 26.94 -22.78 15.76
C GLY A 41 25.45 -22.69 15.42
N SER A 42 24.94 -23.63 14.61
CA SER A 42 23.51 -23.74 14.29
C SER A 42 22.68 -24.15 15.51
N PHE A 43 23.20 -25.05 16.36
CA PHE A 43 22.52 -25.50 17.56
C PHE A 43 22.52 -24.42 18.66
N ASP A 44 23.62 -23.66 18.79
CA ASP A 44 23.73 -22.53 19.71
C ASP A 44 22.87 -21.36 19.23
N ALA A 45 22.79 -21.10 17.92
CA ALA A 45 21.85 -20.15 17.32
C ALA A 45 20.39 -20.59 17.56
N LEU A 46 20.07 -21.87 17.39
CA LEU A 46 18.74 -22.42 17.67
C LEU A 46 18.41 -22.37 19.17
N ARG A 47 19.39 -22.62 20.04
CA ARG A 47 19.25 -22.53 21.50
C ARG A 47 19.10 -21.09 21.97
N GLN A 48 19.77 -20.13 21.35
CA GLN A 48 19.56 -18.70 21.57
C GLN A 48 18.19 -18.26 21.04
N GLN A 49 17.75 -18.77 19.89
CA GLN A 49 16.41 -18.51 19.37
C GLN A 49 15.32 -19.11 20.27
N GLN A 50 15.53 -20.30 20.84
CA GLN A 50 14.61 -20.91 21.79
C GLN A 50 14.64 -20.20 23.15
N LYS A 51 15.81 -19.76 23.64
CA LYS A 51 15.92 -18.92 24.84
C LYS A 51 15.28 -17.54 24.63
N ALA A 52 15.34 -16.96 23.43
CA ALA A 52 14.62 -15.73 23.09
C ALA A 52 13.10 -15.98 23.04
N LYS A 53 12.67 -17.11 22.47
CA LYS A 53 11.25 -17.52 22.46
C LYS A 53 10.70 -17.88 23.85
N SER A 54 11.52 -18.41 24.76
CA SER A 54 11.09 -18.75 26.13
C SER A 54 11.23 -17.60 27.13
N LYS A 55 12.04 -16.57 26.82
CA LYS A 55 12.17 -15.35 27.62
C LYS A 55 11.15 -14.27 27.24
N VAL A 56 10.49 -14.41 26.08
CA VAL A 56 9.18 -13.79 25.82
C VAL A 56 8.14 -14.61 26.59
N LYS A 57 7.95 -14.24 27.85
CA LYS A 57 6.93 -14.82 28.73
C LYS A 57 5.59 -14.90 28.01
N SER A 58 5.06 -16.11 28.02
CA SER A 58 3.67 -16.53 27.86
C SER A 58 2.71 -15.89 28.88
N SER A 59 2.83 -14.57 29.12
CA SER A 59 2.01 -13.85 30.10
C SER A 59 1.39 -12.56 29.54
N ALA A 60 1.36 -12.37 28.22
CA ALA A 60 0.74 -11.18 27.61
C ALA A 60 0.03 -11.41 26.26
N LEU A 61 -0.12 -12.66 25.78
CA LEU A 61 -0.74 -12.93 24.47
C LEU A 61 -1.80 -14.05 24.46
N SER A 62 -2.26 -14.55 25.61
CA SER A 62 -3.29 -15.61 25.62
C SER A 62 -4.72 -15.08 25.77
N SER A 63 -5.05 -13.85 25.31
CA SER A 63 -6.43 -13.37 25.50
C SER A 63 -6.94 -12.30 24.53
N SER A 64 -6.55 -12.24 23.25
CA SER A 64 -7.39 -11.45 22.29
C SER A 64 -7.17 -11.63 20.79
N LEU A 65 -6.29 -12.51 20.30
CA LEU A 65 -6.37 -12.91 18.88
C LEU A 65 -6.10 -14.41 18.78
N ASP A 66 -7.18 -15.16 18.89
CA ASP A 66 -7.15 -16.59 18.63
C ASP A 66 -6.66 -16.84 17.20
N ARG A 67 -5.95 -17.97 17.03
CA ARG A 67 -5.41 -18.43 15.74
C ARG A 67 -6.50 -18.50 14.65
N GLU A 68 -7.75 -18.70 15.06
CA GLU A 68 -8.94 -18.70 14.19
C GLU A 68 -9.28 -17.29 13.69
N HIS A 69 -9.36 -16.29 14.58
CA HIS A 69 -9.59 -14.88 14.22
C HIS A 69 -8.50 -14.33 13.29
N ILE A 70 -7.25 -14.74 13.49
CA ILE A 70 -6.16 -14.39 12.56
C ILE A 70 -6.40 -15.03 11.19
N GLY A 71 -6.84 -16.30 11.14
CA GLY A 71 -7.20 -16.99 9.90
C GLY A 71 -8.34 -16.30 9.15
N GLU A 72 -9.38 -15.87 9.87
CA GLU A 72 -10.51 -15.13 9.30
C GLU A 72 -10.10 -13.77 8.72
N MET A 73 -9.26 -13.01 9.42
CA MET A 73 -8.74 -11.74 8.90
C MET A 73 -7.90 -11.91 7.63
N TYR A 74 -7.09 -12.98 7.53
CA TYR A 74 -6.34 -13.27 6.30
C TYR A 74 -7.24 -13.74 5.16
N ALA A 75 -8.30 -14.50 5.46
CA ALA A 75 -9.27 -14.93 4.46
C ALA A 75 -10.08 -13.73 3.91
N GLU A 76 -10.47 -12.80 4.77
CA GLU A 76 -11.13 -11.56 4.37
C GLU A 76 -10.21 -10.68 3.52
N LEU A 77 -8.94 -10.53 3.92
CA LEU A 77 -7.94 -9.76 3.16
C LEU A 77 -7.71 -10.37 1.76
N ASP A 78 -7.60 -11.70 1.65
CA ASP A 78 -7.47 -12.38 0.36
C ASP A 78 -8.73 -12.20 -0.51
N GLY A 79 -9.92 -12.22 0.10
CA GLY A 79 -11.18 -11.89 -0.56
C GLY A 79 -11.22 -10.46 -1.11
N GLN A 80 -10.76 -9.47 -0.33
CA GLN A 80 -10.67 -8.08 -0.75
C GLN A 80 -9.64 -7.87 -1.88
N VAL A 81 -8.49 -8.55 -1.81
CA VAL A 81 -7.48 -8.49 -2.87
C VAL A 81 -8.01 -9.09 -4.18
N LYS A 82 -8.74 -10.21 -4.10
CA LYS A 82 -9.38 -10.83 -5.27
C LYS A 82 -10.42 -9.91 -5.89
N SER A 83 -11.28 -9.28 -5.09
CA SER A 83 -12.32 -8.38 -5.60
C SER A 83 -11.73 -7.12 -6.24
N LEU A 84 -10.69 -6.53 -5.64
CA LEU A 84 -9.93 -5.41 -6.23
C LEU A 84 -9.29 -5.79 -7.56
N ARG A 85 -8.69 -6.98 -7.64
CA ARG A 85 -8.09 -7.48 -8.88
C ARG A 85 -9.14 -7.70 -9.96
N MET A 86 -10.31 -8.23 -9.59
CA MET A 86 -11.44 -8.37 -10.51
C MET A 86 -11.97 -7.03 -11.02
N GLN A 87 -12.13 -6.04 -10.14
CA GLN A 87 -12.54 -4.68 -10.55
C GLN A 87 -11.54 -4.04 -11.52
N GLN A 88 -10.24 -4.25 -11.30
CA GLN A 88 -9.20 -3.78 -12.23
C GLN A 88 -9.27 -4.47 -13.59
N LEU A 89 -9.56 -5.78 -13.61
CA LEU A 89 -9.74 -6.54 -14.84
C LEU A 89 -10.99 -6.09 -15.60
N GLU A 90 -12.11 -5.83 -14.91
CA GLU A 90 -13.33 -5.30 -15.53
C GLU A 90 -13.11 -3.92 -16.14
N LYS A 91 -12.40 -3.02 -15.44
CA LYS A 91 -12.03 -1.70 -15.99
C LYS A 91 -11.19 -1.84 -17.26
N ARG A 92 -10.19 -2.72 -17.26
CA ARG A 92 -9.37 -2.99 -18.45
C ARG A 92 -10.17 -3.59 -19.59
N LEU A 93 -11.12 -4.49 -19.29
CA LEU A 93 -12.03 -5.07 -20.27
C LEU A 93 -12.92 -4.00 -20.91
N GLU A 94 -13.48 -3.10 -20.11
CA GLU A 94 -14.30 -1.99 -20.61
C GLU A 94 -13.48 -0.98 -21.43
N GLU A 95 -12.25 -0.69 -21.03
CA GLU A 95 -11.32 0.11 -21.83
C GLU A 95 -11.00 -0.56 -23.18
N ALA A 96 -10.75 -1.87 -23.17
CA ALA A 96 -10.52 -2.64 -24.40
C ALA A 96 -11.76 -2.63 -25.32
N LYS A 97 -12.96 -2.85 -24.79
CA LYS A 97 -14.22 -2.74 -25.57
C LYS A 97 -14.43 -1.33 -26.14
N ARG A 98 -14.09 -0.29 -25.38
CA ARG A 98 -14.16 1.11 -25.86
C ARG A 98 -13.18 1.36 -26.99
N GLN A 99 -11.96 0.81 -26.91
CA GLN A 99 -10.98 0.88 -27.98
C GLN A 99 -11.47 0.14 -29.22
N GLU A 100 -12.03 -1.06 -29.07
CA GLU A 100 -12.59 -1.83 -30.19
C GLU A 100 -13.72 -1.06 -30.90
N ARG A 101 -14.62 -0.44 -30.14
CA ARG A 101 -15.68 0.43 -30.72
C ARG A 101 -15.10 1.64 -31.47
N ARG A 102 -14.00 2.23 -30.99
CA ARG A 102 -13.32 3.33 -31.68
C ARG A 102 -12.68 2.86 -32.98
N VAL A 103 -11.97 1.72 -32.93
CA VAL A 103 -11.37 1.10 -34.11
C VAL A 103 -12.46 0.75 -35.12
N GLY A 104 -13.56 0.15 -34.70
CA GLY A 104 -14.70 -0.17 -35.57
C GLY A 104 -15.32 1.06 -36.23
N LYS A 105 -15.40 2.20 -35.55
CA LYS A 105 -15.84 3.47 -36.17
C LYS A 105 -14.87 3.96 -37.25
N LEU A 106 -13.56 3.92 -36.96
CA LEU A 106 -12.52 4.32 -37.92
C LEU A 106 -12.50 3.42 -39.16
N VAL A 107 -12.70 2.11 -38.97
CA VAL A 107 -12.83 1.15 -40.08
C VAL A 107 -14.03 1.50 -40.96
N ARG A 108 -15.21 1.71 -40.37
CA ARG A 108 -16.42 2.11 -41.14
C ARG A 108 -16.27 3.45 -41.86
N GLU A 109 -15.60 4.42 -41.25
CA GLU A 109 -15.30 5.71 -41.90
C GLU A 109 -14.34 5.54 -43.08
N ARG A 110 -13.31 4.69 -42.92
CA ARG A 110 -12.38 4.37 -44.00
C ARG A 110 -13.07 3.63 -45.14
N GLU A 111 -13.96 2.69 -44.84
CA GLU A 111 -14.80 2.00 -45.84
C GLU A 111 -15.73 2.97 -46.58
N LYS A 112 -16.40 3.89 -45.88
CA LYS A 112 -17.23 4.93 -46.52
C LYS A 112 -16.41 5.82 -47.45
N LYS A 113 -15.21 6.22 -47.05
CA LYS A 113 -14.29 7.00 -47.90
C LYS A 113 -13.85 6.19 -49.12
N LEU A 114 -13.51 4.91 -48.95
CA LEU A 114 -13.12 4.02 -50.05
C LEU A 114 -14.28 3.71 -51.01
N GLY A 115 -15.51 3.53 -50.52
CA GLY A 115 -16.71 3.38 -51.34
C GLY A 115 -17.03 4.64 -52.14
N ARG A 116 -16.77 5.82 -51.58
CA ARG A 116 -16.90 7.10 -52.29
C ARG A 116 -15.83 7.29 -53.38
N ILE A 117 -14.66 6.68 -53.21
CA ILE A 117 -13.58 6.66 -54.22
C ILE A 117 -13.86 5.61 -55.33
N ARG A 118 -14.70 4.59 -55.07
CA ARG A 118 -15.07 3.56 -56.07
C ARG A 118 -16.23 4.00 -56.99
N ASN A 119 -17.04 4.99 -56.60
CA ASN A 119 -18.10 5.58 -57.45
C ASN A 119 -17.84 7.05 -57.87
N PRO A 120 -16.80 7.36 -58.65
CA PRO A 120 -16.72 8.66 -59.32
C PRO A 120 -17.24 8.63 -60.78
N LEU A 121 -17.59 7.47 -61.35
CA LEU A 121 -18.03 7.33 -62.74
C LEU A 121 -19.15 6.30 -62.86
N GLY A 122 -20.40 6.75 -62.81
CA GLY A 122 -21.54 5.85 -62.96
C GLY A 122 -22.87 6.54 -62.71
N ASN A 123 -23.09 7.69 -63.35
CA ASN A 123 -24.44 8.22 -63.52
C ASN A 123 -24.54 9.03 -64.81
N VAL A 124 -24.34 8.35 -65.94
CA VAL A 124 -24.72 8.80 -67.27
C VAL A 124 -25.32 7.57 -67.95
N PHE A 125 -26.51 7.73 -68.55
CA PHE A 125 -27.42 6.68 -69.06
C PHE A 125 -28.27 6.01 -67.97
N ALA A 126 -29.60 6.11 -67.94
CA ALA A 126 -30.53 6.11 -69.07
C ALA A 126 -31.77 7.00 -68.83
N LYS A 127 -32.19 7.68 -69.90
CA LYS A 127 -33.50 8.31 -70.10
C LYS A 127 -34.08 7.69 -71.37
N SER A 128 -35.42 7.63 -71.48
CA SER A 128 -36.26 7.08 -72.58
C SER A 128 -36.65 5.61 -72.36
N THR A 129 -37.91 5.14 -72.38
CA THR A 129 -39.13 5.55 -73.10
C THR A 129 -40.35 4.93 -72.40
N ALA A 130 -41.49 5.64 -72.31
CA ALA A 130 -42.82 5.08 -71.97
C ALA A 130 -43.50 4.55 -73.27
N PRO A 131 -44.47 3.60 -73.24
CA PRO A 131 -45.85 3.91 -72.81
C PRO A 131 -46.63 2.76 -72.12
N ALA A 132 -47.75 3.15 -71.47
CA ALA A 132 -48.87 2.32 -70.98
C ALA A 132 -49.70 1.73 -72.16
N PRO A 133 -50.81 0.95 -71.99
CA PRO A 133 -51.62 0.66 -70.78
C PRO A 133 -52.17 -0.81 -70.65
N LEU A 134 -52.84 -1.13 -69.53
CA LEU A 134 -54.22 -1.69 -69.45
C LEU A 134 -54.54 -2.31 -68.08
N GLU A 135 -55.80 -2.10 -67.67
CA GLU A 135 -56.51 -2.50 -66.46
C GLU A 135 -56.62 -4.03 -66.26
N ILE A 136 -56.86 -4.48 -65.02
CA ILE A 136 -58.02 -5.31 -64.60
C ILE A 136 -57.97 -5.55 -63.07
N ASP A 137 -59.08 -5.16 -62.44
CA ASP A 137 -59.78 -5.67 -61.24
C ASP A 137 -59.11 -5.96 -59.88
N GLU A 138 -59.61 -5.21 -58.90
CA GLU A 138 -59.92 -5.50 -57.48
C GLU A 138 -60.75 -6.81 -57.24
N PRO A 139 -61.25 -7.19 -56.03
CA PRO A 139 -61.15 -6.61 -54.67
C PRO A 139 -61.03 -7.64 -53.49
N VAL A 140 -61.12 -7.08 -52.26
CA VAL A 140 -61.83 -7.56 -51.04
C VAL A 140 -61.07 -8.30 -49.92
N GLY A 141 -61.17 -7.71 -48.71
CA GLY A 141 -61.47 -8.39 -47.44
C GLY A 141 -60.36 -8.23 -46.39
N GLY A 142 -60.45 -7.31 -45.41
CA GLY A 142 -61.28 -7.43 -44.19
C GLY A 142 -60.52 -8.26 -43.13
N VAL A 143 -60.39 -7.94 -41.84
CA VAL A 143 -61.20 -7.14 -40.92
C VAL A 143 -60.30 -6.81 -39.69
N GLN A 144 -60.52 -5.62 -39.12
CA GLN A 144 -59.94 -5.11 -37.86
C GLN A 144 -60.40 -5.92 -36.64
N PHE A 145 -59.66 -5.95 -35.53
CA PHE A 145 -60.25 -5.69 -34.21
C PHE A 145 -59.22 -5.07 -33.26
N ALA A 146 -59.66 -3.98 -32.64
CA ALA A 146 -58.97 -3.21 -31.61
C ALA A 146 -58.98 -3.92 -30.24
N ASN A 147 -58.04 -3.57 -29.35
CA ASN A 147 -58.46 -3.00 -28.06
C ASN A 147 -57.35 -2.19 -27.37
N SER A 148 -57.80 -1.05 -26.84
CA SER A 148 -57.23 -0.12 -25.86
C SER A 148 -56.82 -0.78 -24.53
N GLY A 149 -56.06 -0.17 -23.62
CA GLY A 149 -55.44 1.16 -23.52
C GLY A 149 -54.96 1.44 -22.08
N ARG A 150 -54.22 2.57 -21.90
CA ARG A 150 -54.15 3.46 -20.71
C ARG A 150 -53.60 2.87 -19.36
N THR A 151 -52.88 3.57 -18.48
CA THR A 151 -52.75 4.99 -18.09
C THR A 151 -51.41 5.30 -17.38
N SER A 152 -51.09 6.62 -17.31
CA SER A 152 -50.42 7.40 -16.21
C SER A 152 -49.00 7.00 -15.75
N GLY A 153 -48.01 7.89 -15.55
CA GLY A 153 -47.96 9.35 -15.40
C GLY A 153 -47.15 9.72 -14.13
N ALA A 154 -46.11 10.56 -14.25
CA ALA A 154 -45.45 11.42 -13.22
C ALA A 154 -43.93 11.63 -13.58
N THR A 155 -43.43 12.81 -14.01
CA THR A 155 -42.90 14.00 -13.24
C THR A 155 -41.76 13.68 -12.25
N THR A 156 -40.56 14.32 -12.16
CA THR A 156 -39.74 15.34 -12.89
C THR A 156 -38.28 15.25 -12.31
N PRO A 157 -37.30 16.21 -12.42
CA PRO A 157 -35.88 15.90 -12.72
C PRO A 157 -34.89 16.10 -11.53
N ARG A 158 -33.74 15.40 -11.53
CA ARG A 158 -32.67 15.61 -10.52
C ARG A 158 -31.26 15.69 -11.12
N ASN A 159 -31.07 16.68 -12.01
CA ASN A 159 -29.73 17.12 -12.44
C ASN A 159 -29.37 18.43 -11.72
N LEU A 160 -28.83 18.32 -10.50
CA LEU A 160 -28.10 19.42 -9.86
C LEU A 160 -27.23 18.91 -8.72
N LEU A 161 -26.14 18.18 -9.02
CA LEU A 161 -25.02 18.00 -8.07
C LEU A 161 -23.75 17.41 -8.72
N LEU A 162 -23.40 17.85 -9.93
CA LEU A 162 -22.14 17.46 -10.59
C LEU A 162 -21.46 18.65 -11.29
N MET A 163 -21.45 19.82 -10.64
CA MET A 163 -20.60 20.97 -11.01
C MET A 163 -19.84 21.53 -9.80
N GLY A 164 -19.55 20.67 -8.81
CA GLY A 164 -18.82 21.05 -7.57
C GLY A 164 -17.44 20.39 -7.39
N ALA A 165 -16.96 19.56 -8.33
CA ALA A 165 -15.76 18.74 -8.12
C ALA A 165 -14.65 18.91 -9.17
N VAL A 166 -14.75 19.90 -10.06
CA VAL A 166 -13.71 20.16 -11.10
C VAL A 166 -12.97 21.48 -10.87
N VAL A 167 -13.42 22.35 -9.96
CA VAL A 167 -12.73 23.63 -9.63
C VAL A 167 -11.78 23.51 -8.42
N ALA A 168 -11.83 22.40 -7.66
CA ALA A 168 -10.96 22.19 -6.48
C ALA A 168 -9.60 21.53 -6.77
N LEU A 169 -9.31 21.17 -8.02
CA LEU A 169 -8.02 20.57 -8.44
C LEU A 169 -7.19 21.46 -9.39
N ALA A 170 -7.48 22.76 -9.42
CA ALA A 170 -6.65 23.77 -10.09
C ALA A 170 -6.03 24.79 -9.13
N ALA A 171 -6.33 24.72 -7.82
CA ALA A 171 -5.85 25.68 -6.81
C ALA A 171 -4.64 25.19 -5.99
N LEU A 172 -4.12 23.97 -6.20
CA LEU A 172 -2.96 23.45 -5.45
C LEU A 172 -1.63 23.55 -6.22
N LYS A 173 -1.62 24.10 -7.44
CA LYS A 173 -0.41 24.18 -8.28
C LYS A 173 0.16 25.59 -8.47
N VAL A 174 -0.39 26.61 -7.80
CA VAL A 174 0.03 28.02 -7.96
C VAL A 174 0.69 28.61 -6.69
N VAL A 175 0.75 27.89 -5.58
CA VAL A 175 1.28 28.43 -4.29
C VAL A 175 2.79 28.21 -4.10
N PHE A 176 3.53 27.75 -5.11
CA PHE A 176 4.99 27.57 -5.04
C PHE A 176 5.81 28.58 -5.87
N SER A 177 5.18 29.65 -6.36
CA SER A 177 5.82 30.58 -7.30
C SER A 177 5.35 32.02 -7.10
N THR A 178 5.55 32.58 -5.91
CA THR A 178 5.80 34.03 -5.72
C THR A 178 6.29 34.23 -4.29
N GLY A 179 7.58 34.51 -4.13
CA GLY A 179 8.09 35.05 -2.88
C GLY A 179 7.71 36.52 -2.77
N VAL A 180 7.04 36.87 -1.67
CA VAL A 180 7.17 38.13 -0.92
C VAL A 180 6.56 37.84 0.45
N VAL A 181 7.33 37.94 1.53
CA VAL A 181 6.76 38.03 2.88
C VAL A 181 7.20 39.37 3.42
N ASP A 182 6.27 40.33 3.37
CA ASP A 182 6.41 41.61 4.03
C ASP A 182 5.69 41.56 5.39
N ALA A 183 6.29 42.30 6.32
CA ALA A 183 5.99 42.31 7.73
C ALA A 183 4.69 43.06 8.06
N ALA A 184 3.94 42.59 9.07
CA ALA A 184 3.29 43.42 10.09
C ALA A 184 2.33 42.56 10.93
N THR A 185 2.67 42.32 12.20
CA THR A 185 1.93 42.87 13.34
C THR A 185 2.60 42.42 14.63
N ARG A 186 2.84 43.41 15.48
CA ARG A 186 3.70 43.42 16.66
C ARG A 186 2.81 43.50 17.90
N GLY A 187 3.13 42.77 18.97
CA GLY A 187 2.62 43.11 20.29
C GLY A 187 2.70 42.01 21.35
N ALA A 188 3.82 41.98 22.08
CA ALA A 188 3.96 41.77 23.55
C ALA A 188 5.16 40.86 23.93
N ARG A 189 6.20 41.47 24.50
CA ARG A 189 7.29 40.85 25.30
C ARG A 189 6.95 40.98 26.80
N PRO A 190 7.59 40.22 27.71
CA PRO A 190 8.94 40.53 28.26
C PRO A 190 9.88 39.31 28.21
N SER A 191 11.06 39.38 27.58
CA SER A 191 12.40 39.64 28.16
C SER A 191 12.87 38.63 29.21
N VAL A 192 13.67 37.65 28.77
CA VAL A 192 14.89 37.21 29.47
C VAL A 192 15.96 36.93 28.40
N ASP A 193 17.17 37.28 28.80
CA ASP A 193 18.42 37.52 28.10
C ASP A 193 18.93 36.51 27.04
N GLU A 194 19.69 37.11 26.11
CA GLU A 194 21.04 36.69 25.69
C GLU A 194 21.23 36.36 24.19
N ALA A 195 22.01 37.26 23.56
CA ALA A 195 22.83 37.11 22.35
C ALA A 195 22.15 36.87 20.99
N THR A 196 21.83 37.97 20.30
CA THR A 196 22.06 38.08 18.86
C THR A 196 23.57 38.21 18.62
N PHE A 197 24.19 37.29 17.88
CA PHE A 197 25.36 37.64 17.09
C PHE A 197 25.01 37.47 15.62
N GLU A 198 25.12 38.62 14.96
CA GLU A 198 25.04 38.90 13.55
C GLU A 198 26.20 38.23 12.80
N ALA A 199 26.08 38.22 11.49
CA ALA A 199 27.00 37.62 10.54
C ALA A 199 28.50 37.80 10.87
N LEU A 200 29.25 36.70 10.79
CA LEU A 200 30.61 36.72 10.28
C LEU A 200 30.94 35.33 9.69
N ALA A 201 31.48 35.34 8.48
CA ALA A 201 32.02 34.19 7.80
C ALA A 201 33.00 33.40 8.71
N PRO A 202 32.99 32.05 8.69
CA PRO A 202 34.14 31.31 9.20
C PRO A 202 35.19 31.20 8.08
N SER A 203 36.18 32.07 8.16
CA SER A 203 37.54 31.78 7.71
C SER A 203 38.35 31.45 8.95
N ALA A 204 38.65 30.16 9.13
CA ALA A 204 39.77 29.62 9.93
C ALA A 204 39.87 28.14 9.55
N GLU A 205 40.70 27.84 8.55
CA GLU A 205 42.05 27.30 8.80
C GLU A 205 42.03 25.95 9.52
N VAL A 206 41.82 24.89 8.72
CA VAL A 206 42.50 23.63 8.95
C VAL A 206 43.47 23.45 7.78
N SER A 207 44.70 23.89 8.03
CA SER A 207 45.96 23.38 7.51
C SER A 207 45.86 22.44 6.31
N HIS A 208 46.12 22.99 5.12
CA HIS A 208 46.70 22.23 4.03
C HIS A 208 48.08 21.74 4.47
N PRO A 209 48.37 20.43 4.49
CA PRO A 209 49.72 20.00 4.20
C PRO A 209 49.96 20.27 2.72
N VAL A 210 50.70 21.35 2.47
CA VAL A 210 51.49 21.52 1.27
C VAL A 210 52.49 20.37 1.25
N ASP A 211 52.33 19.42 0.33
CA ASP A 211 53.39 19.02 -0.58
C ASP A 211 52.91 17.95 -1.56
N ALA A 212 53.52 17.99 -2.74
CA ALA A 212 53.35 17.11 -3.89
C ALA A 212 52.03 17.25 -4.67
N VAL A 213 51.87 18.40 -5.34
CA VAL A 213 51.59 18.32 -6.79
C VAL A 213 52.75 17.54 -7.39
N ALA A 214 52.61 16.22 -7.46
CA ALA A 214 53.38 15.46 -8.42
C ALA A 214 52.90 15.93 -9.79
N GLU A 215 53.75 16.69 -10.49
CA GLU A 215 53.74 16.68 -11.94
C GLU A 215 53.49 15.25 -12.43
N PRO A 216 52.69 15.04 -13.48
CA PRO A 216 52.59 13.72 -14.08
C PRO A 216 53.99 13.34 -14.59
N ALA A 217 54.69 12.50 -13.82
CA ALA A 217 55.93 11.88 -14.23
C ALA A 217 55.68 11.22 -15.60
N PRO A 218 56.43 11.59 -16.66
CA PRO A 218 56.25 11.05 -18.00
C PRO A 218 56.85 9.65 -18.13
N GLU A 219 56.53 8.73 -17.21
CA GLU A 219 57.24 7.44 -17.12
C GLU A 219 56.33 6.20 -17.00
N ALA A 220 55.00 6.33 -17.06
CA ALA A 220 54.10 5.17 -17.09
C ALA A 220 53.51 4.83 -18.47
N GLN A 221 53.90 5.54 -19.53
CA GLN A 221 53.51 5.20 -20.90
C GLN A 221 54.51 4.26 -21.60
N GLY A 222 55.74 4.11 -21.07
CA GLY A 222 56.79 3.30 -21.70
C GLY A 222 56.87 1.82 -21.27
N VAL A 223 56.24 1.43 -20.16
CA VAL A 223 56.39 0.07 -19.60
C VAL A 223 55.28 -0.89 -20.06
N ILE A 224 54.12 -0.35 -20.43
CA ILE A 224 53.00 -1.15 -20.94
C ILE A 224 53.28 -1.57 -22.39
N ASP A 225 53.92 -0.71 -23.18
CA ASP A 225 54.21 -0.97 -24.60
C ASP A 225 55.23 -2.09 -24.80
N ARG A 226 56.27 -2.21 -23.95
CA ARG A 226 57.32 -3.22 -24.16
C ARG A 226 56.85 -4.66 -23.92
N LYS A 227 55.84 -4.86 -23.06
CA LYS A 227 55.25 -6.19 -22.80
C LYS A 227 54.13 -6.54 -23.79
N LEU A 228 53.53 -5.53 -24.43
CA LEU A 228 52.52 -5.69 -25.48
C LEU A 228 53.11 -5.95 -26.89
N MET A 229 54.42 -5.76 -27.08
CA MET A 229 55.08 -6.02 -28.37
C MET A 229 55.20 -7.51 -28.73
N GLY A 230 55.02 -8.42 -27.76
CA GLY A 230 55.03 -9.87 -27.97
C GLY A 230 53.66 -10.56 -27.98
N TRP A 231 52.58 -9.80 -27.84
CA TRP A 231 51.21 -10.32 -27.77
C TRP A 231 50.55 -10.34 -29.15
N SER A 232 49.87 -11.45 -29.46
CA SER A 232 49.16 -11.61 -30.72
C SER A 232 48.05 -10.56 -30.82
N ALA A 233 47.64 -10.20 -32.04
CA ALA A 233 46.51 -9.29 -32.27
C ALA A 233 45.23 -9.78 -31.56
N ALA A 234 45.06 -11.10 -31.44
CA ALA A 234 43.96 -11.72 -30.70
C ALA A 234 44.03 -11.45 -29.18
N ASP A 235 45.23 -11.50 -28.59
CA ASP A 235 45.42 -11.24 -27.16
C ASP A 235 45.08 -9.78 -26.81
N LYS A 236 45.51 -8.85 -27.66
CA LYS A 236 45.20 -7.41 -27.52
C LYS A 236 43.70 -7.16 -27.58
N GLN A 237 42.99 -7.80 -28.52
CA GLN A 237 41.53 -7.70 -28.61
C GLN A 237 40.85 -8.27 -27.36
N LEU A 238 41.27 -9.43 -26.88
CA LEU A 238 40.71 -10.03 -25.66
C LEU A 238 40.88 -9.11 -24.45
N LEU A 239 42.04 -8.47 -24.30
CA LEU A 239 42.29 -7.53 -23.19
C LEU A 239 41.40 -6.30 -23.28
N THR A 240 41.25 -5.72 -24.47
CA THR A 240 40.33 -4.59 -24.65
C THR A 240 38.88 -4.97 -24.32
N GLN A 241 38.46 -6.20 -24.63
CA GLN A 241 37.14 -6.71 -24.27
C GLN A 241 37.01 -6.92 -22.75
N LEU A 242 38.04 -7.45 -22.10
CA LEU A 242 38.06 -7.64 -20.65
C LEU A 242 38.03 -6.30 -19.91
N ASP A 243 38.78 -5.30 -20.37
CA ASP A 243 38.79 -3.96 -19.77
C ASP A 243 37.44 -3.24 -20.00
N ALA A 244 36.86 -3.33 -21.21
CA ALA A 244 35.51 -2.83 -21.47
C ALA A 244 34.48 -3.48 -20.53
N ARG A 245 34.61 -4.79 -20.28
CA ARG A 245 33.73 -5.53 -19.38
C ARG A 245 33.93 -5.14 -17.92
N ARG A 246 35.17 -4.88 -17.48
CA ARG A 246 35.47 -4.38 -16.13
C ARG A 246 34.79 -3.04 -15.88
N VAL A 247 34.92 -2.10 -16.81
CA VAL A 247 34.27 -0.78 -16.72
C VAL A 247 32.75 -0.92 -16.65
N GLU A 248 32.15 -1.79 -17.47
CA GLU A 248 30.69 -2.05 -17.41
C GLU A 248 30.26 -2.59 -16.04
N LEU A 249 31.02 -3.54 -15.48
CA LEU A 249 30.73 -4.13 -14.18
C LEU A 249 30.89 -3.12 -13.03
N GLU A 250 31.90 -2.25 -13.09
CA GLU A 250 32.10 -1.17 -12.11
C GLU A 250 30.96 -0.16 -12.14
N GLN A 251 30.48 0.23 -13.34
CA GLN A 251 29.31 1.09 -13.48
C GLN A 251 28.05 0.45 -12.89
N ARG A 252 27.83 -0.84 -13.19
CA ARG A 252 26.70 -1.59 -12.61
C ARG A 252 26.80 -1.68 -11.09
N ARG A 253 27.99 -1.93 -10.55
CA ARG A 253 28.25 -2.00 -9.11
C ARG A 253 27.95 -0.65 -8.45
N ALA A 254 28.44 0.46 -8.99
CA ALA A 254 28.17 1.79 -8.46
C ALA A 254 26.66 2.13 -8.44
N ILE A 255 25.91 1.72 -9.47
CA ILE A 255 24.44 1.89 -9.51
C ILE A 255 23.76 1.05 -8.42
N LEU A 256 24.19 -0.21 -8.23
CA LEU A 256 23.63 -1.08 -7.19
C LEU A 256 23.96 -0.55 -5.79
N ASP A 257 25.20 -0.16 -5.52
CA ASP A 257 25.63 0.38 -4.23
C ASP A 257 24.82 1.65 -3.87
N ARG A 258 24.56 2.53 -4.85
CA ARG A 258 23.70 3.69 -4.67
C ARG A 258 22.26 3.29 -4.32
N ARG A 259 21.68 2.33 -5.06
CA ARG A 259 20.31 1.86 -4.82
C ARG A 259 20.18 1.20 -3.44
N GLU A 260 21.17 0.42 -3.03
CA GLU A 260 21.22 -0.17 -1.70
C GLU A 260 21.28 0.89 -0.60
N GLY A 261 22.08 1.95 -0.80
CA GLY A 261 22.11 3.09 0.11
C GLY A 261 20.74 3.78 0.22
N GLU A 262 20.11 4.08 -0.92
CA GLU A 262 18.77 4.70 -0.96
C GLU A 262 17.70 3.81 -0.32
N LEU A 263 17.77 2.49 -0.51
CA LEU A 263 16.86 1.53 0.12
C LEU A 263 17.06 1.47 1.63
N LYS A 264 18.30 1.42 2.12
CA LYS A 264 18.61 1.41 3.56
C LYS A 264 18.05 2.64 4.27
N VAL A 265 18.21 3.83 3.68
CA VAL A 265 17.64 5.07 4.25
C VAL A 265 16.12 5.01 4.29
N LYS A 266 15.47 4.48 3.25
CA LYS A 266 14.01 4.29 3.22
C LYS A 266 13.55 3.26 4.24
N GLU A 267 14.27 2.15 4.41
CA GLU A 267 13.99 1.12 5.40
C GLU A 267 14.06 1.68 6.82
N GLN A 268 15.09 2.48 7.12
CA GLN A 268 15.21 3.18 8.41
C GLN A 268 14.05 4.14 8.65
N ALA A 269 13.72 4.99 7.66
CA ALA A 269 12.59 5.92 7.77
C ALA A 269 11.24 5.19 7.95
N LEU A 270 11.05 4.03 7.30
CA LEU A 270 9.87 3.19 7.51
C LEU A 270 9.85 2.55 8.89
N ALA A 271 10.99 2.09 9.40
CA ALA A 271 11.10 1.51 10.73
C ALA A 271 10.76 2.54 11.83
N GLU A 272 11.24 3.78 11.69
CA GLU A 272 10.92 4.90 12.57
C GLU A 272 9.41 5.20 12.55
N ARG A 273 8.82 5.35 11.36
CA ARG A 273 7.37 5.59 11.22
C ARG A 273 6.53 4.46 11.81
N LEU A 274 6.95 3.21 11.65
CA LEU A 274 6.27 2.06 12.26
C LEU A 274 6.37 2.07 13.78
N ALA A 275 7.52 2.48 14.34
CA ALA A 275 7.69 2.64 15.77
C ALA A 275 6.76 3.75 16.29
N GLU A 276 6.73 4.91 15.65
CA GLU A 276 5.83 6.01 15.99
C GLU A 276 4.36 5.57 15.96
N LEU A 277 3.92 4.93 14.87
CA LEU A 277 2.54 4.43 14.74
C LEU A 277 2.18 3.44 15.86
N ARG A 278 3.08 2.54 16.24
CA ARG A 278 2.88 1.61 17.37
C ARG A 278 2.76 2.35 18.71
N THR A 279 3.55 3.40 18.92
CA THR A 279 3.45 4.19 20.15
C THR A 279 2.13 4.97 20.21
N LEU A 280 1.69 5.54 19.08
CA LEU A 280 0.43 6.26 18.97
C LEU A 280 -0.76 5.33 19.14
N SER A 281 -0.74 4.13 18.53
CA SER A 281 -1.80 3.14 18.70
C SER A 281 -1.91 2.69 20.15
N SER A 282 -0.77 2.40 20.80
CA SER A 282 -0.75 2.03 22.22
C SER A 282 -1.25 3.17 23.12
N LYS A 283 -0.89 4.42 22.83
CA LYS A 283 -1.37 5.58 23.56
C LYS A 283 -2.88 5.78 23.40
N LEU A 284 -3.40 5.62 22.20
CA LEU A 284 -4.83 5.72 21.91
C LEU A 284 -5.60 4.61 22.62
N GLU A 285 -5.13 3.36 22.56
CA GLU A 285 -5.75 2.24 23.28
C GLU A 285 -5.79 2.48 24.79
N LYS A 286 -4.69 2.98 25.38
CA LYS A 286 -4.65 3.33 26.80
C LYS A 286 -5.64 4.44 27.13
N GLN A 287 -5.67 5.52 26.34
CA GLN A 287 -6.61 6.62 26.54
C GLN A 287 -8.06 6.17 26.38
N ARG A 288 -8.35 5.28 25.42
CA ARG A 288 -9.68 4.71 25.24
C ARG A 288 -10.09 3.90 26.47
N LYS A 289 -9.25 2.95 26.91
CA LYS A 289 -9.50 2.15 28.12
C LYS A 289 -9.70 3.03 29.35
N GLU A 290 -8.88 4.06 29.52
CA GLU A 290 -9.03 5.00 30.64
C GLU A 290 -10.35 5.80 30.56
N LYS A 291 -10.75 6.26 29.37
CA LYS A 291 -12.04 6.93 29.17
C LYS A 291 -13.21 5.98 29.43
N ASP A 292 -13.11 4.74 28.97
CA ASP A 292 -14.13 3.71 29.19
C ASP A 292 -14.25 3.40 30.68
N HIS A 293 -13.15 3.16 31.39
CA HIS A 293 -13.16 2.97 32.86
C HIS A 293 -13.72 4.17 33.62
N ARG A 294 -13.34 5.40 33.26
CA ARG A 294 -13.90 6.62 33.88
C ARG A 294 -15.39 6.78 33.57
N TYR A 295 -15.83 6.35 32.40
CA TYR A 295 -17.24 6.37 32.03
C TYR A 295 -18.04 5.32 32.81
N GLU A 296 -17.54 4.08 32.88
CA GLU A 296 -18.12 3.00 33.68
C GLU A 296 -18.20 3.36 35.17
N ALA A 297 -17.12 3.86 35.76
CA ALA A 297 -17.11 4.28 37.16
C ALA A 297 -18.14 5.39 37.45
N ARG A 298 -18.30 6.35 36.53
CA ARG A 298 -19.35 7.38 36.66
C ARG A 298 -20.75 6.81 36.56
N LEU A 299 -20.97 5.87 35.64
CA LEU A 299 -22.26 5.18 35.52
C LEU A 299 -22.57 4.34 36.76
N GLU A 300 -21.59 3.66 37.34
CA GLU A 300 -21.76 2.91 38.59
C GLU A 300 -22.11 3.82 39.78
N GLN A 301 -21.43 4.97 39.89
CA GLN A 301 -21.76 5.98 40.89
C GLN A 301 -23.19 6.50 40.71
N LEU A 302 -23.57 6.84 39.48
CA LEU A 302 -24.94 7.26 39.18
C LEU A 302 -25.95 6.15 39.47
N ALA A 303 -25.66 4.90 39.11
CA ALA A 303 -26.51 3.75 39.41
C ALA A 303 -26.69 3.57 40.92
N THR A 304 -25.65 3.82 41.72
CA THR A 304 -25.73 3.77 43.18
C THR A 304 -26.60 4.89 43.74
N VAL A 305 -26.48 6.12 43.21
CA VAL A 305 -27.30 7.27 43.64
C VAL A 305 -28.78 7.06 43.30
N TYR A 306 -29.09 6.80 42.02
CA TYR A 306 -30.48 6.55 41.60
C TYR A 306 -31.03 5.23 42.14
N GLY A 307 -30.15 4.25 42.36
CA GLY A 307 -30.47 2.96 42.96
C GLY A 307 -30.54 2.98 44.48
N SER A 308 -30.30 4.10 45.16
CA SER A 308 -30.59 4.28 46.59
C SER A 308 -31.84 5.13 46.82
N MET A 309 -32.16 6.02 45.87
CA MET A 309 -33.38 6.83 45.84
C MET A 309 -34.69 6.00 45.82
N PRO A 310 -35.79 6.50 46.41
CA PRO A 310 -37.11 5.86 46.29
C PRO A 310 -37.55 5.71 44.81
N PRO A 311 -38.15 4.56 44.42
CA PRO A 311 -38.57 4.34 43.02
C PRO A 311 -39.54 5.39 42.49
N GLN A 312 -40.42 5.91 43.35
CA GLN A 312 -41.40 6.96 43.03
C GLN A 312 -40.75 8.28 42.58
N GLU A 313 -39.57 8.59 43.11
CA GLU A 313 -38.79 9.76 42.70
C GLU A 313 -37.89 9.42 41.52
N ALA A 314 -37.20 8.27 41.54
CA ALA A 314 -36.27 7.88 40.48
C ALA A 314 -36.94 7.67 39.11
N GLY A 315 -38.15 7.11 39.07
CA GLY A 315 -38.88 6.80 37.85
C GLY A 315 -39.09 8.01 36.91
N PRO A 316 -39.75 9.09 37.38
CA PRO A 316 -39.94 10.30 36.59
C PRO A 316 -38.64 10.98 36.16
N LEU A 317 -37.55 10.88 36.95
CA LEU A 317 -36.25 11.43 36.57
C LEU A 317 -35.61 10.61 35.45
N ILE A 318 -35.53 9.28 35.60
CA ILE A 318 -34.95 8.38 34.57
C ILE A 318 -35.77 8.44 33.27
N ALA A 319 -37.08 8.68 33.34
CA ALA A 319 -37.93 8.81 32.15
C ALA A 319 -37.58 10.01 31.27
N LYS A 320 -36.99 11.06 31.85
CA LYS A 320 -36.56 12.28 31.15
C LYS A 320 -35.12 12.21 30.66
N LEU A 321 -34.36 11.17 31.01
CA LEU A 321 -33.00 10.98 30.51
C LEU A 321 -33.02 10.48 29.05
N ASP A 322 -31.90 10.74 28.37
CA ASP A 322 -31.62 10.16 27.05
C ASP A 322 -31.61 8.63 27.12
N ASP A 323 -32.12 8.00 26.06
CA ASP A 323 -32.27 6.54 25.99
C ASP A 323 -30.95 5.81 26.26
N SER A 324 -29.85 6.30 25.68
CA SER A 324 -28.54 5.68 25.85
C SER A 324 -28.07 5.64 27.32
N ILE A 325 -28.32 6.72 28.07
CA ILE A 325 -27.93 6.84 29.48
C ILE A 325 -28.90 6.08 30.37
N ALA A 326 -30.21 6.19 30.11
CA ALA A 326 -31.23 5.46 30.84
C ALA A 326 -31.01 3.95 30.75
N LEU A 327 -30.73 3.42 29.56
CA LEU A 327 -30.41 2.01 29.36
C LEU A 327 -29.14 1.59 30.11
N ALA A 328 -28.05 2.35 29.96
CA ALA A 328 -26.79 2.05 30.62
C ALA A 328 -26.90 2.08 32.16
N LEU A 329 -27.79 2.92 32.69
CA LEU A 329 -28.11 2.99 34.11
C LEU A 329 -28.96 1.80 34.56
N LEU A 330 -30.04 1.49 33.83
CA LEU A 330 -30.94 0.37 34.12
C LEU A 330 -30.20 -0.98 34.05
N GLU A 331 -29.23 -1.14 33.16
CA GLU A 331 -28.36 -2.33 33.07
C GLU A 331 -27.56 -2.59 34.36
N ARG A 332 -27.19 -1.53 35.09
CA ARG A 332 -26.36 -1.59 36.30
C ARG A 332 -27.19 -1.62 37.58
N LEU A 333 -28.49 -1.38 37.50
CA LEU A 333 -29.40 -1.44 38.62
C LEU A 333 -29.85 -2.88 38.91
N PRO A 334 -30.13 -3.23 40.17
CA PRO A 334 -30.68 -4.54 40.50
C PRO A 334 -32.06 -4.70 39.85
N GLY A 335 -32.32 -5.87 39.24
CA GLY A 335 -33.53 -6.11 38.44
C GLY A 335 -34.85 -5.81 39.17
N LYS A 336 -34.91 -6.03 40.49
CA LYS A 336 -36.07 -5.66 41.31
C LYS A 336 -36.38 -4.16 41.26
N ARG A 337 -35.35 -3.31 41.34
CA ARG A 337 -35.53 -1.85 41.25
C ARG A 337 -35.86 -1.40 39.83
N VAL A 338 -35.27 -2.03 38.82
CA VAL A 338 -35.61 -1.78 37.40
C VAL A 338 -37.10 -2.00 37.17
N GLY A 339 -37.67 -3.13 37.63
CA GLY A 339 -39.10 -3.39 37.49
C GLY A 339 -39.98 -2.36 38.21
N GLN A 340 -39.59 -1.92 39.41
CA GLN A 340 -40.31 -0.87 40.16
C GLN A 340 -40.25 0.49 39.46
N ILE A 341 -39.09 0.84 38.90
CA ILE A 341 -38.87 2.09 38.16
C ILE A 341 -39.69 2.08 36.86
N LEU A 342 -39.63 1.01 36.07
CA LEU A 342 -40.39 0.88 34.82
C LEU A 342 -41.91 0.96 35.04
N ALA A 343 -42.41 0.41 36.15
CA ALA A 343 -43.83 0.47 36.50
C ALA A 343 -44.34 1.89 36.80
N LEU A 344 -43.44 2.83 37.11
CA LEU A 344 -43.76 4.22 37.42
C LEU A 344 -43.54 5.17 36.24
N MET A 345 -43.13 4.64 35.09
CA MET A 345 -42.92 5.39 33.85
C MET A 345 -44.15 5.27 32.93
N ASN A 346 -44.20 6.10 31.89
CA ASN A 346 -45.22 5.96 30.84
C ASN A 346 -45.08 4.61 30.13
N GLN A 347 -46.22 3.97 29.85
CA GLN A 347 -46.27 2.62 29.26
C GLN A 347 -45.47 2.50 27.96
N ASP A 348 -45.63 3.44 27.04
CA ASP A 348 -44.92 3.45 25.76
C ASP A 348 -43.40 3.50 25.96
N ARG A 349 -42.95 4.37 26.87
CA ARG A 349 -41.53 4.55 27.18
C ARG A 349 -40.92 3.30 27.83
N ALA A 350 -41.64 2.67 28.74
CA ALA A 350 -41.20 1.43 29.38
C ALA A 350 -41.05 0.29 28.37
N ILE A 351 -41.98 0.17 27.42
CA ILE A 351 -41.90 -0.81 26.32
C ILE A 351 -40.67 -0.53 25.45
N ASP A 352 -40.43 0.71 25.07
CA ASP A 352 -39.30 1.08 24.21
C ASP A 352 -37.95 0.80 24.87
N LEU A 353 -37.78 1.16 26.15
CA LEU A 353 -36.57 0.85 26.92
C LEU A 353 -36.40 -0.67 27.10
N THR A 354 -37.49 -1.42 27.27
CA THR A 354 -37.43 -2.89 27.42
C THR A 354 -37.03 -3.57 26.11
N LYS A 355 -37.53 -3.10 24.95
CA LYS A 355 -37.09 -3.56 23.63
C LYS A 355 -35.60 -3.32 23.45
N GLN A 356 -35.15 -2.09 23.70
CA GLN A 356 -33.74 -1.72 23.53
C GLN A 356 -32.80 -2.47 24.49
N LEU A 357 -33.24 -2.78 25.73
CA LEU A 357 -32.51 -3.65 26.66
C LEU A 357 -32.38 -5.09 26.16
N THR A 358 -33.38 -5.58 25.43
CA THR A 358 -33.43 -6.95 24.89
C THR A 358 -32.55 -7.06 23.65
N ASP A 359 -32.67 -6.11 22.72
CA ASP A 359 -31.85 -6.03 21.50
C ASP A 359 -30.36 -5.98 21.83
N LYS A 360 -29.97 -5.19 22.86
CA LYS A 360 -28.58 -5.12 23.34
C LYS A 360 -28.07 -6.41 23.97
N ARG A 361 -28.95 -7.21 24.59
CA ARG A 361 -28.59 -8.50 25.18
C ARG A 361 -28.56 -9.64 24.17
N GLY A 362 -29.02 -9.40 22.93
CA GLY A 362 -29.02 -10.40 21.86
C GLY A 362 -29.93 -11.59 22.14
N LEU A 363 -31.07 -11.35 22.79
CA LEU A 363 -32.11 -12.36 23.06
C LEU A 363 -33.08 -12.52 21.89
#